data_AF-A0A327TR82-F1
#
_entry.id   AF-A0A327TR82-F1
#
_cell.length_a   1.000
_cell.length_b   1.000
_cell.length_c   1.000
_cell.angle_alpha   90.00
_cell.angle_beta   90.00
_cell.angle_gamma   90.00
#
_symmetry.space_group_name_H-M   'P 1'
#
loop_
_entity.id
_entity.type
_entity.pdbx_description
1 polymer ?
#
loop_
_entity_poly.entity_id
_entity_poly.type
_entity_poly.pdbx_seq_one_letter_code
_entity_poly.pdbx_strand_id
1 'polypeptide(L)'
;MSLSDRAAPGVQEQAEAVADGACRLSDAAGPGAWNLAAAEDAADAIDVLVAALSAIDQQAARILSDIPAATSALLRHLGDGGTGAGPASVPLVRRTVRAPRRGLGPGYRGIRVPADDRR
;
A
#
# COMPACT_ATOMS: atom_id res chain seq x y z
N MET A 1 31.89 1.08 -11.52
CA MET A 1 32.77 1.32 -10.35
C MET A 1 32.30 0.37 -9.25
N SER A 2 33.21 -0.21 -8.46
CA SER A 2 32.83 -1.12 -7.36
C SER A 2 32.75 -0.35 -6.05
N LEU A 3 31.68 -0.53 -5.28
CA LEU A 3 31.58 0.04 -3.93
C LEU A 3 32.62 -0.62 -3.01
N SER A 4 33.18 0.16 -2.09
CA SER A 4 34.03 -0.36 -1.01
C SER A 4 33.21 -1.28 -0.11
N ASP A 5 33.87 -2.29 0.46
CA ASP A 5 33.27 -3.25 1.41
C ASP A 5 32.94 -2.62 2.78
N ARG A 6 33.32 -1.34 2.99
CA ARG A 6 33.01 -0.56 4.17
C ARG A 6 32.50 0.82 3.77
N ALA A 7 31.34 1.19 4.29
CA ALA A 7 30.84 2.56 4.22
C ALA A 7 31.70 3.50 5.09
N ALA A 8 31.59 4.82 4.86
CA ALA A 8 32.18 5.81 5.74
C ALA A 8 31.61 5.67 7.18
N PRO A 9 32.36 6.09 8.22
CA PRO A 9 31.89 5.99 9.61
C PRO A 9 30.49 6.61 9.78
N GLY A 10 29.59 5.89 10.43
CA GLY A 10 28.19 6.28 10.62
C GLY A 10 27.28 6.06 9.41
N VAL A 11 27.77 6.10 8.16
CA VAL A 11 26.87 5.93 6.99
C VAL A 11 26.15 4.57 7.02
N GLN A 12 26.82 3.50 7.42
CA GLN A 12 26.21 2.17 7.53
C GLN A 12 25.10 2.13 8.57
N GLU A 13 25.35 2.67 9.77
CA GLU A 13 24.38 2.72 10.88
C GLU A 13 23.15 3.57 10.50
N GLN A 14 23.37 4.68 9.80
CA GLN A 14 22.32 5.58 9.36
C GLN A 14 21.48 4.93 8.25
N ALA A 15 22.12 4.21 7.32
CA ALA A 15 21.42 3.46 6.28
C ALA A 15 20.56 2.33 6.88
N GLU A 16 21.08 1.63 7.90
CA GLU A 16 20.32 0.64 8.66
C GLU A 16 19.12 1.26 9.38
N ALA A 17 19.32 2.40 10.06
CA ALA A 17 18.24 3.11 10.74
C ALA A 17 17.14 3.62 9.78
N VAL A 18 17.52 4.04 8.57
CA VAL A 18 16.57 4.41 7.50
C VAL A 18 15.79 3.18 7.04
N ALA A 19 16.44 2.03 6.82
CA ALA A 19 15.78 0.80 6.43
C ALA A 19 14.77 0.34 7.51
N ASP A 20 15.17 0.34 8.78
CA ASP A 20 14.29 0.03 9.90
C ASP A 20 13.12 1.01 10.02
N GLY A 21 13.38 2.30 9.80
CA GLY A 21 12.35 3.34 9.76
C GLY A 21 11.32 3.10 8.65
N ALA A 22 11.78 2.76 7.45
CA ALA A 22 10.93 2.44 6.31
C ALA A 22 10.06 1.20 6.57
N CYS A 23 10.63 0.14 7.17
CA CYS A 23 9.87 -1.04 7.58
C CYS A 23 8.77 -0.67 8.60
N ARG A 24 9.11 0.07 9.65
CA ARG A 24 8.13 0.53 10.65
C ARG A 24 7.03 1.40 10.04
N LEU A 25 7.38 2.29 9.12
CA LEU A 25 6.39 3.10 8.40
C LEU A 25 5.47 2.23 7.54
N SER A 26 6.02 1.26 6.83
CA SER A 26 5.25 0.29 6.03
C SER A 26 4.29 -0.54 6.90
N ASP A 27 4.73 -0.99 8.08
CA ASP A 27 3.89 -1.77 9.00
C ASP A 27 2.75 -0.93 9.59
N ALA A 28 3.00 0.36 9.83
CA ALA A 28 1.99 1.31 10.31
C ALA A 28 1.05 1.81 9.21
N ALA A 29 1.50 1.82 7.95
CA ALA A 29 0.76 2.30 6.80
C ALA A 29 -0.37 1.34 6.42
N GLY A 30 -1.59 1.64 6.86
CA GLY A 30 -2.82 0.99 6.41
C GLY A 30 -3.65 1.85 5.44
N PRO A 31 -4.69 1.27 4.81
CA PRO A 31 -5.71 2.06 4.11
C PRO A 31 -6.31 3.12 5.06
N GLY A 32 -6.20 4.39 4.67
CA GLY A 32 -6.67 5.52 5.49
C GLY A 32 -5.72 6.00 6.60
N ALA A 33 -4.53 5.39 6.75
CA ALA A 33 -3.52 5.86 7.71
C ALA A 33 -2.74 7.10 7.20
N TRP A 34 -2.78 7.35 5.89
CA TRP A 34 -2.08 8.45 5.26
C TRP A 34 -2.94 9.72 5.26
N ASN A 35 -2.32 10.84 5.63
CA ASN A 35 -2.78 12.18 5.26
C ASN A 35 -1.76 12.80 4.30
N LEU A 36 -2.10 13.95 3.71
CA LEU A 36 -1.24 14.62 2.73
C LEU A 36 0.12 14.97 3.34
N ALA A 37 0.16 15.54 4.54
CA ALA A 37 1.41 15.93 5.20
C ALA A 37 2.35 14.73 5.42
N ALA A 38 1.83 13.59 5.86
CA ALA A 38 2.62 12.37 6.03
C ALA A 38 3.15 11.83 4.69
N ALA A 39 2.39 11.99 3.61
CA ALA A 39 2.85 11.63 2.27
C ALA A 39 3.93 12.59 1.74
N GLU A 40 3.80 13.89 2.02
CA GLU A 40 4.80 14.92 1.71
C GLU A 40 6.12 14.63 2.45
N ASP A 41 6.07 14.39 3.76
CA ASP A 41 7.25 14.06 4.57
C ASP A 41 7.97 12.80 4.04
N ALA A 42 7.21 11.77 3.66
CA ALA A 42 7.76 10.55 3.09
C ALA A 42 8.40 10.78 1.70
N ALA A 43 7.78 11.61 0.86
CA ALA A 43 8.32 11.98 -0.45
C ALA A 43 9.61 12.80 -0.32
N ASP A 44 9.67 13.76 0.60
CA ASP A 44 10.86 14.55 0.88
C ASP A 44 12.02 13.64 1.37
N ALA A 45 11.72 12.66 2.22
CA ALA A 45 12.72 11.68 2.65
C ALA A 45 13.27 10.85 1.47
N ILE A 46 12.41 10.45 0.52
CA ILE A 46 12.84 9.75 -0.70
C ILE A 46 13.75 10.66 -1.53
N ASP A 47 13.38 11.91 -1.76
CA ASP A 47 14.17 12.84 -2.58
C ASP A 47 15.55 13.13 -1.97
N VAL A 48 15.63 13.24 -0.63
CA VAL A 48 16.91 13.37 0.10
C VAL A 48 17.78 12.12 -0.08
N LEU A 49 17.20 10.92 0.03
CA LEU A 49 17.92 9.65 -0.18
C LEU A 49 18.39 9.50 -1.64
N VAL A 50 17.55 9.90 -2.60
CA VAL A 50 17.91 9.94 -4.02
C VAL A 50 19.09 10.86 -4.28
N ALA A 51 19.08 12.06 -3.69
CA ALA A 51 20.20 13.00 -3.81
C ALA A 51 21.50 12.42 -3.22
N ALA A 52 21.41 11.78 -2.05
CA ALA A 52 22.56 11.14 -1.41
C ALA A 52 23.13 9.97 -2.24
N LEU A 53 22.27 9.10 -2.77
CA LEU A 53 22.69 7.98 -3.62
C LEU A 53 23.21 8.43 -4.99
N SER A 54 22.65 9.50 -5.55
CA SER A 54 23.13 10.10 -6.80
C SER A 54 24.56 10.65 -6.69
N ALA A 55 25.03 10.93 -5.48
CA ALA A 55 26.40 11.38 -5.23
C ALA A 55 27.45 10.24 -5.30
N ILE A 56 27.02 8.97 -5.40
CA ILE A 56 27.94 7.82 -5.51
C ILE A 56 28.73 7.91 -6.82
N ASP A 57 28.04 8.00 -7.96
CA ASP A 57 28.63 8.21 -9.28
C ASP A 57 27.60 8.72 -10.31
N GLN A 58 28.08 9.07 -11.51
CA GLN A 58 27.23 9.60 -12.58
C GLN A 58 26.18 8.59 -13.06
N GLN A 59 26.45 7.29 -12.99
CA GLN A 59 25.50 6.27 -13.41
C GLN A 59 24.38 6.12 -12.37
N ALA A 60 24.68 6.18 -11.07
CA ALA A 60 23.68 6.25 -10.00
C ALA A 60 22.75 7.46 -10.19
N ALA A 61 23.31 8.64 -10.46
CA ALA A 61 22.52 9.84 -10.75
C ALA A 61 21.59 9.67 -11.96
N ARG A 62 22.04 8.99 -13.02
CA ARG A 62 21.20 8.68 -14.19
C ARG A 62 20.11 7.65 -13.90
N ILE A 63 20.40 6.64 -13.07
CA ILE A 63 19.41 5.62 -12.69
C ILE A 63 18.28 6.25 -11.87
N LEU A 64 18.59 7.23 -11.03
CA LEU A 64 17.65 7.82 -10.08
C LEU A 64 16.98 9.11 -10.59
N SER A 65 17.29 9.57 -11.82
CA SER A 65 16.90 10.90 -12.31
C SER A 65 15.40 11.18 -12.32
N ASP A 66 14.60 10.13 -12.48
CA ASP A 66 13.16 10.26 -12.67
C ASP A 66 12.38 10.24 -11.35
N ILE A 67 13.02 9.86 -10.24
CA ILE A 67 12.35 9.68 -8.95
C ILE A 67 11.78 11.01 -8.41
N PRO A 68 12.50 12.15 -8.41
CA PRO A 68 11.94 13.42 -7.92
C PRO A 68 10.72 13.91 -8.72
N ALA A 69 10.69 13.62 -10.03
CA ALA A 69 9.54 13.93 -10.87
C ALA A 69 8.35 13.02 -10.53
N ALA A 70 8.61 11.75 -10.22
CA ALA A 70 7.60 10.78 -9.82
C ALA A 70 7.00 11.09 -8.43
N THR A 71 7.83 11.45 -7.43
CA THR A 71 7.37 11.88 -6.10
C THR A 71 6.51 13.14 -6.18
N SER A 72 6.94 14.14 -6.95
CA SER A 72 6.14 15.35 -7.21
C SER A 72 4.81 15.04 -7.92
N ALA A 73 4.80 14.13 -8.90
CA ALA A 73 3.57 13.70 -9.56
C ALA A 73 2.60 12.98 -8.62
N LEU A 74 3.13 12.14 -7.71
CA LEU A 74 2.34 11.47 -6.67
C LEU A 74 1.70 12.50 -5.73
N LEU A 75 2.46 13.48 -5.22
CA LEU A 75 1.92 14.49 -4.31
C LEU A 75 0.84 15.35 -4.97
N ARG A 76 1.02 15.74 -6.23
CA ARG A 76 -0.04 16.42 -7.00
C ARG A 76 -1.29 15.57 -7.11
N HIS A 77 -1.16 14.29 -7.43
CA HIS A 77 -2.30 13.37 -7.46
C HIS A 77 -3.04 13.27 -6.12
N LEU A 78 -2.31 13.29 -4.99
CA LEU A 78 -2.90 13.24 -3.65
C LEU A 78 -3.54 14.59 -3.24
N GLY A 79 -2.94 15.72 -3.63
CA GLY A 79 -3.40 17.07 -3.32
C GLY A 79 -4.58 17.56 -4.17
N ASP A 80 -4.67 17.12 -5.44
CA ASP A 80 -5.70 17.58 -6.39
C ASP A 80 -7.11 17.01 -6.11
N GLY A 81 -7.28 16.15 -5.11
CA GLY A 81 -8.59 15.77 -4.61
C GLY A 81 -8.82 14.28 -4.48
N GLY A 82 -8.37 13.73 -3.36
CA GLY A 82 -9.16 12.70 -2.67
C GLY A 82 -10.48 13.26 -2.13
N THR A 83 -11.31 13.94 -2.94
CA THR A 83 -12.66 14.40 -2.56
C THR A 83 -13.65 13.22 -2.62
N GLY A 84 -13.31 12.12 -1.94
CA GLY A 84 -14.03 10.87 -2.04
C GLY A 84 -13.62 9.81 -1.02
N ALA A 85 -13.62 10.15 0.26
CA ALA A 85 -14.13 9.28 1.34
C ALA A 85 -13.82 9.87 2.74
N GLY A 86 -14.67 10.79 3.23
CA GLY A 86 -15.15 10.60 4.62
C GLY A 86 -15.74 9.19 4.72
N PRO A 87 -15.75 8.54 5.91
CA PRO A 87 -15.90 7.10 6.05
C PRO A 87 -16.94 6.59 5.07
N ALA A 88 -16.45 6.00 3.97
CA ALA A 88 -17.32 5.42 2.98
C ALA A 88 -18.00 4.29 3.73
N SER A 89 -19.21 4.57 4.19
CA SER A 89 -20.19 3.57 4.53
C SER A 89 -20.28 2.74 3.26
N VAL A 90 -19.52 1.65 3.26
CA VAL A 90 -19.57 0.63 2.23
C VAL A 90 -21.07 0.35 2.08
N PRO A 91 -21.69 0.64 0.91
CA PRO A 91 -23.04 0.17 0.72
C PRO A 91 -22.91 -1.33 0.81
N LEU A 92 -23.51 -1.91 1.85
CA LEU A 92 -23.61 -3.35 2.03
C LEU A 92 -24.14 -3.87 0.71
N VAL A 93 -23.27 -4.46 -0.12
CA VAL A 93 -23.67 -5.04 -1.39
C VAL A 93 -24.73 -6.05 -1.03
N ARG A 94 -26.00 -5.72 -1.33
CA ARG A 94 -27.11 -6.64 -1.16
C ARG A 94 -26.75 -7.88 -1.96
N ARG A 95 -26.45 -8.95 -1.22
CA ARG A 95 -26.15 -10.27 -1.76
C ARG A 95 -27.18 -10.63 -2.83
N THR A 96 -26.66 -10.70 -4.05
CA THR A 96 -27.02 -11.62 -5.14
C THR A 96 -28.51 -11.78 -5.47
N VAL A 97 -28.90 -11.19 -6.61
CA VAL A 97 -30.06 -11.64 -7.38
C VAL A 97 -29.85 -13.12 -7.71
N ARG A 98 -30.67 -13.96 -7.08
CA ARG A 98 -30.63 -15.42 -7.16
C ARG A 98 -31.10 -15.84 -8.55
N ALA A 99 -30.19 -16.37 -9.38
CA ALA A 99 -30.55 -17.04 -10.61
C ALA A 99 -31.55 -18.19 -10.32
N PRO A 100 -32.58 -18.40 -11.18
CA PRO A 100 -33.54 -19.48 -10.96
C PRO A 100 -32.83 -20.82 -11.16
N ARG A 101 -32.71 -21.60 -10.08
CA ARG A 101 -32.16 -22.95 -10.15
C ARG A 101 -33.17 -23.83 -10.91
N ARG A 102 -32.83 -24.10 -12.18
CA ARG A 102 -33.29 -25.25 -12.96
C ARG A 102 -33.43 -26.47 -12.05
N GLY A 103 -34.63 -27.05 -12.03
CA GLY A 103 -35.04 -28.10 -11.08
C GLY A 103 -34.10 -29.29 -11.04
N LEU A 104 -33.97 -29.90 -9.86
CA LEU A 104 -33.46 -31.26 -9.74
C LEU A 104 -34.45 -32.17 -10.47
N GLY A 105 -33.94 -32.93 -11.45
CA GLY A 105 -34.71 -33.91 -12.20
C GLY A 105 -35.42 -34.95 -11.34
N PRO A 106 -36.27 -35.79 -11.94
CA PRO A 106 -37.11 -36.74 -11.22
C PRO A 106 -36.23 -37.75 -10.49
N GLY A 107 -36.20 -37.69 -9.16
CA GLY A 107 -35.43 -38.65 -8.35
C GLY A 107 -34.97 -38.14 -6.99
N TYR A 108 -35.02 -36.83 -6.72
CA TYR A 108 -34.60 -36.33 -5.41
C TYR A 108 -35.72 -36.40 -4.37
N ARG A 109 -35.67 -37.42 -3.50
CA ARG A 109 -36.53 -37.57 -2.32
C ARG A 109 -35.87 -36.84 -1.15
N GLY A 110 -36.38 -35.65 -0.82
CA GLY A 110 -35.81 -34.75 0.18
C GLY A 110 -35.68 -35.39 1.57
N ILE A 111 -34.54 -35.12 2.21
CA ILE A 111 -34.27 -35.44 3.62
C ILE A 111 -35.19 -34.55 4.47
N ARG A 112 -36.05 -35.15 5.31
CA ARG A 112 -36.79 -34.39 6.33
C ARG A 112 -35.86 -34.08 7.48
N VAL A 113 -35.65 -32.80 7.76
CA VAL A 113 -35.10 -32.36 9.04
C VAL A 113 -36.24 -32.46 10.07
N PRO A 114 -36.08 -33.21 11.17
CA PRO A 114 -37.08 -33.22 12.23
C PRO A 114 -37.14 -31.84 12.90
N ALA A 115 -38.35 -31.34 13.14
CA ALA A 115 -38.58 -30.15 13.94
C ALA A 115 -38.18 -30.45 15.38
N ASP A 116 -37.28 -29.63 15.93
CA ASP A 116 -36.88 -29.68 17.33
C ASP A 116 -38.08 -29.17 18.15
N ASP A 117 -38.64 -30.05 18.98
CA ASP A 117 -39.78 -29.76 19.85
C ASP A 117 -39.27 -29.38 21.25
N ARG A 118 -40.01 -28.45 21.85
CA ARG A 118 -39.78 -27.75 23.11
C ARG A 118 -39.27 -28.63 24.25
N ARG A 119 -38.48 -28.02 25.15
CA ARG A 119 -38.81 -27.95 26.58
C ARG A 119 -38.25 -26.71 27.25
#